data_AF-A0A1S3IQT2-F1
#
_entry.id   AF-A0A1S3IQT2-F1
#
_cell.length_a   1.000
_cell.length_b   1.000
_cell.length_c   1.000
_cell.angle_alpha   90.00
_cell.angle_beta   90.00
_cell.angle_gamma   90.00
#
_symmetry.space_group_name_H-M   'P 1'
#
loop_
_entity.id
_entity.type
_entity.pdbx_description
1 polymer ?
#
loop_
_entity_poly.entity_id
_entity_poly.type
_entity_poly.pdbx_seq_one_letter_code
_entity_poly.pdbx_strand_id
1 'polypeptide(L)'
;MPLLNDILIFSYYCCYCAIVLLDWLLHVVLGRRFTPLTEDSLLRDLSLNDRRLLLSDNLTGRWWYQGFTQLLKCYREDDTCSVAGRMRIEIRWKEIIKNRLAISRRLPTVDLTKCHIKEPIFIIGPTRTGTTFLQSLLYQDPLKTSPLFYELMCPVEENTDAVDAGKDPRVLMFSFFLEAAYRGKRLFKNIHNIQAKSPHECFPLFENMGIFKAYQGISGNTGPYRDWVRARTGKDPRVLMFSFLLDVALRGKRMFKYIHNVQAKSPHECFHLFDNIGIFKFYQGVIGNTGPYRDWVRARTKEEMVEAYRFHRLQLQLILLARNSASDDQHVIVKDSMHGVYLDAILAVYPDAMFIHTYRNPCKSLASVCSLFQHHTTCVFDLKDKGRDVVDDPLFHAGNEILEFRKNHPDQEHRFVDIDYEHLVRSPMDSVRQIYDKFGLDLSEQAEVKMKEYIKENPQNKYGRHHYNLEPYGLKEEEIFEKFRDYIEYFNIQY
;
A
#
# COMPACT_ATOMS: atom_id res chain seq x y z
N MET A 1 -24.24 22.73 -21.48
CA MET A 1 -23.20 21.97 -20.74
C MET A 1 -23.18 20.46 -20.99
N PRO A 2 -24.32 19.73 -21.17
CA PRO A 2 -24.30 18.28 -21.41
C PRO A 2 -23.54 17.87 -22.69
N LEU A 3 -23.78 18.58 -23.79
CA LEU A 3 -23.19 18.30 -25.10
C LEU A 3 -21.65 18.30 -25.12
N LEU A 4 -21.01 19.17 -24.32
CA LEU A 4 -19.55 19.28 -24.27
C LEU A 4 -18.92 18.09 -23.52
N ASN A 5 -19.62 17.55 -22.52
CA ASN A 5 -19.20 16.36 -21.82
C ASN A 5 -19.32 15.12 -22.72
N ASP A 6 -20.38 15.01 -23.51
CA ASP A 6 -20.59 13.87 -24.40
C ASP A 6 -19.55 13.85 -25.55
N ILE A 7 -19.19 15.01 -26.09
CA ILE A 7 -18.14 15.15 -27.11
C ILE A 7 -16.75 14.78 -26.55
N LEU A 8 -16.44 15.19 -25.31
CA LEU A 8 -15.19 14.82 -24.64
C LEU A 8 -15.13 13.32 -24.33
N ILE A 9 -16.26 12.71 -23.96
CA ILE A 9 -16.39 11.26 -23.73
C ILE A 9 -16.20 10.50 -25.04
N PHE A 10 -16.82 10.93 -26.13
CA PHE A 10 -16.68 10.29 -27.44
C PHE A 10 -15.23 10.37 -27.95
N SER A 11 -14.62 11.56 -27.90
CA SER A 11 -13.21 11.75 -28.23
C SER A 11 -12.27 10.89 -27.37
N TYR A 12 -12.58 10.73 -26.08
CA TYR A 12 -11.87 9.83 -25.16
C TYR A 12 -11.94 8.36 -25.59
N TYR A 13 -13.14 7.84 -25.87
CA TYR A 13 -13.29 6.45 -26.33
C TYR A 13 -12.55 6.23 -27.65
N CYS A 14 -12.61 7.21 -28.57
CA CYS A 14 -11.83 7.15 -29.81
C CYS A 14 -10.32 7.11 -29.54
N CYS A 15 -9.78 7.95 -28.64
CA CYS A 15 -8.36 7.96 -28.29
C CYS A 15 -7.90 6.68 -27.57
N TYR A 16 -8.67 6.18 -26.60
CA TYR A 16 -8.33 4.95 -25.89
C TYR A 16 -8.42 3.73 -26.82
N CYS A 17 -9.49 3.62 -27.62
CA CYS A 17 -9.61 2.57 -28.64
C CYS A 17 -8.48 2.66 -29.67
N ALA A 18 -8.06 3.87 -30.06
CA ALA A 18 -6.91 4.05 -30.94
C ALA A 18 -5.61 3.57 -30.29
N ILE A 19 -5.35 3.89 -29.01
CA ILE A 19 -4.16 3.41 -28.29
C ILE A 19 -4.16 1.89 -28.16
N VAL A 20 -5.30 1.29 -27.81
CA VAL A 20 -5.45 -0.17 -27.69
C VAL A 20 -5.28 -0.84 -29.06
N LEU A 21 -5.89 -0.29 -30.11
CA LEU A 21 -5.76 -0.81 -31.48
C LEU A 21 -4.32 -0.69 -31.98
N LEU A 22 -3.65 0.43 -31.71
CA LEU A 22 -2.26 0.64 -32.08
C LEU A 22 -1.32 -0.30 -31.31
N ASP A 23 -1.54 -0.52 -30.01
CA ASP A 23 -0.76 -1.49 -29.21
C ASP A 23 -0.94 -2.90 -29.76
N TRP A 24 -2.18 -3.27 -30.05
CA TRP A 24 -2.52 -4.56 -30.65
C TRP A 24 -1.87 -4.73 -32.02
N LEU A 25 -1.95 -3.73 -32.90
CA LEU A 25 -1.31 -3.75 -34.22
C LEU A 25 0.21 -3.88 -34.09
N LEU A 26 0.85 -3.11 -33.22
CA LEU A 26 2.29 -3.23 -32.96
C LEU A 26 2.65 -4.63 -32.46
N HIS A 27 1.81 -5.21 -31.61
CA HIS A 27 2.07 -6.53 -31.04
C HIS A 27 1.94 -7.63 -32.08
N VAL A 28 0.86 -7.62 -32.87
CA VAL A 28 0.61 -8.62 -33.91
C VAL A 28 1.60 -8.51 -35.07
N VAL A 29 1.91 -7.29 -35.51
CA VAL A 29 2.74 -7.07 -36.71
C VAL A 29 4.23 -7.11 -36.40
N LEU A 30 4.66 -6.54 -35.27
CA LEU A 30 6.09 -6.36 -34.95
C LEU A 30 6.54 -7.17 -33.72
N GLY A 31 5.63 -7.88 -33.04
CA GLY A 31 5.93 -8.53 -31.76
C GLY A 31 6.23 -7.54 -30.63
N ARG A 32 5.84 -6.26 -30.76
CA ARG A 32 6.18 -5.18 -29.81
C ARG A 32 4.95 -4.59 -29.13
N ARG A 33 5.09 -4.18 -27.88
CA ARG A 33 4.06 -3.42 -27.15
C ARG A 33 4.55 -2.00 -26.88
N PHE A 34 3.65 -1.02 -26.72
CA PHE A 34 4.00 0.34 -26.29
C PHE A 34 4.67 0.35 -24.93
N THR A 35 4.24 -0.56 -24.05
CA THR A 35 4.80 -0.77 -22.71
C THR A 35 5.33 -2.21 -22.62
N PRO A 36 6.59 -2.44 -23.05
CA PRO A 36 7.15 -3.78 -23.13
C PRO A 36 7.23 -4.47 -21.77
N LEU A 37 7.47 -3.70 -20.70
CA LEU A 37 7.79 -4.20 -19.37
C LEU A 37 9.03 -5.10 -19.38
N THR A 38 10.08 -4.62 -20.05
CA THR A 38 11.42 -5.21 -19.99
C THR A 38 12.33 -4.39 -19.09
N GLU A 39 13.38 -5.02 -18.57
CA GLU A 39 14.43 -4.33 -17.80
C GLU A 39 14.98 -3.15 -18.59
N ASP A 40 15.34 -3.36 -19.86
CA ASP A 40 15.80 -2.29 -20.75
C ASP A 40 14.80 -1.14 -20.85
N SER A 41 13.50 -1.42 -20.99
CA SER A 41 12.48 -0.37 -21.09
C SER A 41 12.36 0.46 -19.81
N LEU A 42 12.53 -0.16 -18.64
CA LEU A 42 12.41 0.50 -17.33
C LEU A 42 13.68 1.24 -16.93
N LEU A 43 14.84 0.76 -17.35
CA LEU A 43 16.15 1.30 -16.99
C LEU A 43 16.73 2.24 -18.06
N ARG A 44 16.08 2.35 -19.24
CA ARG A 44 16.62 3.11 -20.38
C ARG A 44 17.03 4.55 -20.04
N ASP A 45 16.24 5.21 -19.21
CA ASP A 45 16.41 6.63 -18.86
C ASP A 45 17.42 6.85 -17.73
N LEU A 46 17.96 5.78 -17.13
CA LEU A 46 18.97 5.87 -16.07
C LEU A 46 20.37 6.07 -16.66
N SER A 47 21.15 6.96 -16.03
CA SER A 47 22.57 7.10 -16.32
C SER A 47 23.34 5.82 -16.01
N LEU A 48 24.53 5.64 -16.61
CA LEU A 48 25.39 4.48 -16.31
C LEU A 48 25.73 4.38 -14.82
N ASN A 49 25.95 5.52 -14.15
CA ASN A 49 26.23 5.56 -12.72
C ASN A 49 25.01 5.14 -11.89
N ASP A 50 23.81 5.58 -12.27
CA ASP A 50 22.58 5.17 -11.58
C ASP A 50 22.30 3.68 -11.76
N ARG A 51 22.52 3.13 -12.95
CA ARG A 51 22.39 1.68 -13.16
C ARG A 51 23.36 0.89 -12.31
N ARG A 52 24.63 1.32 -12.23
CA ARG A 52 25.65 0.70 -11.37
C ARG A 52 25.27 0.77 -9.90
N LEU A 53 24.75 1.92 -9.45
CA LEU A 53 24.32 2.10 -8.06
C LEU A 53 23.10 1.25 -7.72
N LEU A 54 22.08 1.24 -8.60
CA LEU A 54 20.85 0.46 -8.44
C LEU A 54 21.14 -1.04 -8.33
N LEU A 55 22.02 -1.55 -9.20
CA LEU A 55 22.41 -2.95 -9.29
C LEU A 55 23.58 -3.33 -8.36
N SER A 56 24.00 -2.43 -7.48
CA SER A 56 25.08 -2.71 -6.53
C SER A 56 24.62 -3.67 -5.45
N ASP A 57 25.57 -4.49 -4.97
CA ASP A 57 25.32 -5.47 -3.92
C ASP A 57 25.31 -4.82 -2.51
N ASN A 58 25.72 -3.55 -2.43
CA ASN A 58 25.99 -2.85 -1.18
C ASN A 58 24.75 -2.53 -0.34
N LEU A 59 23.56 -2.45 -0.96
CA LEU A 59 22.35 -2.01 -0.26
C LEU A 59 21.60 -3.18 0.40
N THR A 60 21.23 -4.19 -0.40
CA THR A 60 20.51 -5.40 0.06
C THR A 60 20.89 -6.63 -0.77
N GLY A 61 22.12 -6.70 -1.29
CA GLY A 61 22.51 -7.69 -2.30
C GLY A 61 21.68 -7.60 -3.60
N ARG A 62 21.67 -8.67 -4.40
CA ARG A 62 20.89 -8.75 -5.67
C ARG A 62 19.52 -9.40 -5.56
N TRP A 63 19.11 -9.89 -4.40
CA TRP A 63 17.84 -10.63 -4.34
C TRP A 63 16.62 -9.72 -4.56
N TRP A 64 16.71 -8.41 -4.25
CA TRP A 64 15.69 -7.44 -4.70
C TRP A 64 15.48 -7.49 -6.21
N TYR A 65 16.59 -7.62 -6.96
CA TYR A 65 16.57 -7.67 -8.41
C TYR A 65 15.97 -8.99 -8.90
N GLN A 66 16.18 -10.09 -8.17
CA GLN A 66 15.53 -11.36 -8.45
C GLN A 66 14.01 -11.23 -8.30
N GLY A 67 13.51 -10.62 -7.22
CA GLY A 67 12.08 -10.40 -7.02
C GLY A 67 11.49 -9.47 -8.07
N PHE A 68 12.19 -8.37 -8.37
CA PHE A 68 11.88 -7.43 -9.44
C PHE A 68 11.76 -8.14 -10.79
N THR A 69 12.78 -8.88 -11.20
CA THR A 69 12.82 -9.56 -12.51
C THR A 69 11.81 -10.69 -12.61
N GLN A 70 11.59 -11.43 -11.52
CA GLN A 70 10.60 -12.50 -11.45
C GLN A 70 9.18 -11.95 -11.64
N LEU A 71 8.82 -10.88 -10.92
CA LEU A 71 7.49 -10.28 -11.08
C LEU A 71 7.35 -9.56 -12.42
N LEU A 72 8.41 -8.89 -12.89
CA LEU A 72 8.41 -8.24 -14.20
C LEU A 72 8.20 -9.25 -15.33
N LYS A 73 8.81 -10.45 -15.22
CA LYS A 73 8.57 -11.57 -16.12
C LYS A 73 7.10 -11.98 -16.12
N CYS A 74 6.50 -12.18 -14.94
CA CYS A 74 5.07 -12.48 -14.81
C CYS A 74 4.20 -11.44 -15.50
N TYR A 75 4.46 -10.14 -15.28
CA TYR A 75 3.73 -9.06 -15.94
C TYR A 75 3.92 -9.05 -17.46
N ARG A 76 5.13 -9.33 -17.93
CA ARG A 76 5.45 -9.32 -19.36
C ARG A 76 4.72 -10.42 -20.11
N GLU A 77 4.68 -11.62 -19.52
CA GLU A 77 4.16 -12.87 -20.08
C GLU A 77 2.67 -13.08 -19.81
N ASP A 78 2.00 -12.15 -19.12
CA ASP A 78 0.56 -12.20 -18.94
C ASP A 78 -0.21 -11.53 -20.09
N ASP A 79 -0.89 -12.36 -20.88
CA ASP A 79 -1.74 -11.93 -22.00
C ASP A 79 -3.06 -11.29 -21.56
N THR A 80 -3.47 -11.48 -20.30
CA THR A 80 -4.64 -10.83 -19.70
C THR A 80 -4.35 -9.40 -19.22
N CYS A 81 -3.08 -8.99 -19.19
CA CYS A 81 -2.69 -7.65 -18.77
C CYS A 81 -3.05 -6.61 -19.84
N SER A 82 -4.08 -5.80 -19.55
CA SER A 82 -4.53 -4.72 -20.44
C SER A 82 -3.44 -3.67 -20.68
N VAL A 83 -3.53 -2.93 -21.81
CA VAL A 83 -2.61 -1.80 -22.11
C VAL A 83 -2.56 -0.79 -20.96
N ALA A 84 -3.71 -0.44 -20.38
CA ALA A 84 -3.78 0.43 -19.22
C ALA A 84 -3.12 -0.19 -17.97
N GLY A 85 -3.26 -1.51 -17.77
CA GLY A 85 -2.56 -2.25 -16.73
C GLY A 85 -1.04 -2.22 -16.92
N ARG A 86 -0.55 -2.41 -18.14
CA ARG A 86 0.89 -2.35 -18.44
C ARG A 86 1.48 -0.96 -18.22
N MET A 87 0.78 0.10 -18.64
CA MET A 87 1.19 1.49 -18.33
C MET A 87 1.29 1.72 -16.83
N ARG A 88 0.28 1.28 -16.07
CA ARG A 88 0.26 1.37 -14.60
C ARG A 88 1.46 0.69 -13.96
N ILE A 89 1.72 -0.55 -14.36
CA ILE A 89 2.88 -1.34 -13.93
C ILE A 89 4.17 -0.58 -14.24
N GLU A 90 4.36 -0.10 -15.48
CA GLU A 90 5.57 0.61 -15.89
C GLU A 90 5.84 1.83 -15.00
N ILE A 91 4.80 2.63 -14.75
CA ILE A 91 4.93 3.82 -13.94
C ILE A 91 5.31 3.43 -12.50
N ARG A 92 4.60 2.47 -11.88
CA ARG A 92 4.90 2.02 -10.51
C ARG A 92 6.33 1.49 -10.38
N TRP A 93 6.82 0.71 -11.34
CA TRP A 93 8.20 0.22 -11.34
C TRP A 93 9.23 1.36 -11.40
N LYS A 94 8.99 2.36 -12.25
CA LYS A 94 9.88 3.53 -12.33
C LYS A 94 9.92 4.29 -10.99
N GLU A 95 8.83 4.32 -10.23
CA GLU A 95 8.85 4.90 -8.87
C GLU A 95 9.71 4.09 -7.90
N ILE A 96 9.53 2.77 -7.86
CA ILE A 96 10.29 1.88 -6.99
C ILE A 96 11.79 1.98 -7.29
N ILE A 97 12.17 1.97 -8.58
CA ILE A 97 13.55 2.17 -9.03
C ILE A 97 14.11 3.51 -8.53
N LYS A 98 13.34 4.59 -8.65
CA LYS A 98 13.76 5.91 -8.14
C LYS A 98 13.85 5.95 -6.62
N ASN A 99 12.97 5.27 -5.89
CA ASN A 99 13.05 5.16 -4.43
C ASN A 99 14.33 4.44 -4.01
N ARG A 100 14.62 3.31 -4.65
CA ARG A 100 15.83 2.55 -4.37
C ARG A 100 17.09 3.38 -4.63
N LEU A 101 17.16 4.10 -5.76
CA LEU A 101 18.25 5.03 -6.04
C LEU A 101 18.38 6.13 -4.98
N ALA A 102 17.26 6.74 -4.56
CA ALA A 102 17.27 7.77 -3.54
C ALA A 102 17.78 7.23 -2.19
N ILE A 103 17.36 6.02 -1.80
CA ILE A 103 17.84 5.34 -0.59
C ILE A 103 19.35 5.06 -0.69
N SER A 104 19.82 4.48 -1.80
CA SER A 104 21.24 4.20 -2.03
C SER A 104 22.11 5.46 -1.93
N ARG A 105 21.62 6.61 -2.42
CA ARG A 105 22.36 7.88 -2.35
C ARG A 105 22.32 8.52 -0.97
N ARG A 106 21.20 8.40 -0.26
CA ARG A 106 21.03 9.06 1.04
C ARG A 106 21.78 8.32 2.15
N LEU A 107 21.83 7.00 2.11
CA LEU A 107 22.38 6.21 3.20
C LEU A 107 23.81 6.56 3.63
N PRO A 108 24.79 6.74 2.72
CA PRO A 108 26.15 7.12 3.11
C PRO A 108 26.25 8.49 3.80
N THR A 109 25.19 9.30 3.73
CA THR A 109 25.16 10.68 4.24
C THR A 109 24.31 10.83 5.50
N VAL A 110 23.76 9.73 6.03
CA VAL A 110 22.93 9.71 7.25
C VAL A 110 23.59 8.85 8.29
N ASP A 111 23.69 9.38 9.51
CA ASP A 111 24.07 8.59 10.66
C ASP A 111 22.83 7.92 11.27
N LEU A 112 22.59 6.67 10.89
CA LEU A 112 21.47 5.87 11.38
C LEU A 112 21.58 5.54 12.88
N THR A 113 22.78 5.66 13.48
CA THR A 113 22.96 5.39 14.91
C THR A 113 22.25 6.41 15.78
N LYS A 114 21.91 7.59 15.23
CA LYS A 114 21.12 8.64 15.90
C LYS A 114 19.63 8.35 15.99
N CYS A 115 19.15 7.26 15.38
CA CYS A 115 17.74 6.89 15.44
C CYS A 115 17.62 5.47 15.97
N HIS A 116 17.28 5.37 17.25
CA HIS A 116 16.92 4.11 17.87
C HIS A 116 15.41 3.90 17.71
N ILE A 117 15.02 2.73 17.20
CA ILE A 117 13.63 2.29 17.18
C ILE A 117 13.50 1.33 18.35
N LYS A 118 13.07 1.85 19.49
CA LYS A 118 12.89 1.09 20.74
C LYS A 118 11.43 0.67 20.88
N GLU A 119 11.22 -0.56 21.31
CA GLU A 119 9.91 -1.16 21.61
C GLU A 119 8.84 -0.83 20.54
N PRO A 120 9.11 -1.15 19.26
CA PRO A 120 8.18 -0.86 18.18
C PRO A 120 6.92 -1.73 18.30
N ILE A 121 5.78 -1.13 18.00
CA ILE A 121 4.47 -1.78 18.01
C ILE A 121 4.13 -2.23 16.59
N PHE A 122 4.00 -3.54 16.40
CA PHE A 122 3.55 -4.16 15.17
C PHE A 122 2.08 -4.53 15.28
N ILE A 123 1.23 -3.91 14.48
CA ILE A 123 -0.15 -4.35 14.30
C ILE A 123 -0.17 -5.42 13.22
N ILE A 124 -0.52 -6.63 13.62
CA ILE A 124 -0.53 -7.85 12.80
C ILE A 124 -1.93 -8.48 12.77
N GLY A 125 -2.12 -9.42 11.84
CA GLY A 125 -3.35 -10.20 11.72
C GLY A 125 -3.90 -10.18 10.29
N PRO A 126 -5.00 -10.90 10.06
CA PRO A 126 -5.63 -10.94 8.76
C PRO A 126 -5.98 -9.54 8.26
N THR A 127 -5.94 -9.34 6.95
CA THR A 127 -6.56 -8.16 6.33
C THR A 127 -8.04 -8.10 6.69
N ARG A 128 -8.59 -6.88 6.80
CA ARG A 128 -10.02 -6.63 7.10
C ARG A 128 -10.46 -7.02 8.53
N THR A 129 -9.55 -6.91 9.49
CA THR A 129 -9.74 -7.13 10.96
C THR A 129 -9.69 -5.84 11.79
N GLY A 130 -9.78 -4.67 11.15
CA GLY A 130 -9.78 -3.38 11.86
C GLY A 130 -8.40 -2.77 12.13
N THR A 131 -7.32 -3.40 11.66
CA THR A 131 -5.93 -2.91 11.81
C THR A 131 -5.74 -1.45 11.43
N THR A 132 -6.30 -0.98 10.31
CA THR A 132 -6.21 0.43 9.88
C THR A 132 -6.86 1.41 10.85
N PHE A 133 -8.04 1.05 11.38
CA PHE A 133 -8.72 1.88 12.38
C PHE A 133 -7.91 1.93 13.66
N LEU A 134 -7.41 0.77 14.12
CA LEU A 134 -6.59 0.67 15.32
C LEU A 134 -5.28 1.45 15.19
N GLN A 135 -4.57 1.34 14.07
CA GLN A 135 -3.35 2.11 13.80
C GLN A 135 -3.61 3.61 13.88
N SER A 136 -4.68 4.08 13.24
CA SER A 136 -5.05 5.50 13.23
C SER A 136 -5.48 5.99 14.61
N LEU A 137 -6.12 5.14 15.40
CA LEU A 137 -6.52 5.43 16.77
C LEU A 137 -5.31 5.55 17.70
N LEU A 138 -4.40 4.58 17.68
CA LEU A 138 -3.17 4.61 18.49
C LEU A 138 -2.24 5.77 18.09
N TYR A 139 -2.22 6.15 16.81
CA TYR A 139 -1.47 7.30 16.30
C TYR A 139 -1.96 8.66 16.86
N GLN A 140 -3.12 8.72 17.52
CA GLN A 140 -3.57 9.95 18.18
C GLN A 140 -2.76 10.27 19.45
N ASP A 141 -2.07 9.29 20.03
CA ASP A 141 -1.21 9.49 21.19
C ASP A 141 0.08 10.24 20.78
N PRO A 142 0.40 11.39 21.42
CA PRO A 142 1.64 12.14 21.15
C PRO A 142 2.94 11.35 21.35
N LEU A 143 2.94 10.30 22.17
CA LEU A 143 4.09 9.43 22.41
C LEU A 143 4.19 8.29 21.37
N LYS A 144 3.32 8.29 20.36
CA LYS A 144 3.34 7.31 19.28
C LYS A 144 3.62 8.01 17.95
N THR A 145 4.31 7.30 17.07
CA THR A 145 4.58 7.76 15.71
C THR A 145 4.37 6.62 14.73
N SER A 146 4.14 6.95 13.46
CA SER A 146 3.98 5.96 12.39
C SER A 146 4.55 6.55 11.10
N PRO A 147 5.09 5.73 10.18
CA PRO A 147 5.36 6.19 8.83
C PRO A 147 4.04 6.61 8.17
N LEU A 148 4.06 7.76 7.49
CA LEU A 148 2.90 8.32 6.82
C LEU A 148 2.87 7.87 5.36
N PHE A 149 1.68 7.87 4.76
CA PHE A 149 1.50 7.40 3.39
C PHE A 149 2.50 8.01 2.38
N TYR A 150 2.70 9.33 2.41
CA TYR A 150 3.63 9.98 1.47
C TYR A 150 5.09 9.54 1.64
N GLU A 151 5.49 9.15 2.85
CA GLU A 151 6.86 8.72 3.15
C GLU A 151 7.05 7.26 2.81
N LEU A 152 6.04 6.43 3.03
CA LEU A 152 6.07 5.04 2.58
C LEU A 152 6.22 4.96 1.06
N MET A 153 5.59 5.90 0.35
CA MET A 153 5.72 6.01 -1.10
C MET A 153 7.01 6.69 -1.55
N CYS A 154 7.58 7.60 -0.75
CA CYS A 154 8.80 8.35 -1.02
C CYS A 154 9.64 8.49 0.28
N PRO A 155 10.39 7.45 0.68
CA PRO A 155 11.00 7.36 2.02
C PRO A 155 12.19 8.30 2.22
N VAL A 156 12.80 8.75 1.12
CA VAL A 156 13.92 9.68 1.14
C VAL A 156 13.47 11.08 0.77
N GLU A 157 13.91 12.03 1.58
CA GLU A 157 13.85 13.44 1.28
C GLU A 157 15.07 13.84 0.44
N GLU A 158 14.81 14.35 -0.77
CA GLU A 158 15.87 14.75 -1.72
C GLU A 158 16.19 16.25 -1.65
N ASN A 159 15.42 17.07 -0.92
CA ASN A 159 15.61 18.52 -0.81
C ASN A 159 15.24 19.06 0.59
N THR A 160 16.26 19.23 1.44
CA THR A 160 16.15 19.61 2.85
C THR A 160 15.68 21.05 3.08
N ASP A 161 16.06 21.97 2.19
CA ASP A 161 15.82 23.41 2.36
C ASP A 161 14.32 23.78 2.35
N ALA A 162 13.47 22.94 1.72
CA ALA A 162 12.03 23.16 1.65
C ALA A 162 11.26 22.68 2.90
N VAL A 163 11.80 21.68 3.62
CA VAL A 163 11.18 21.12 4.83
C VAL A 163 11.40 22.04 6.03
N ASP A 164 12.57 22.66 6.13
CA ASP A 164 12.87 23.66 7.18
C ASP A 164 11.92 24.88 7.11
N ALA A 165 11.33 25.16 5.95
CA ALA A 165 10.29 26.17 5.76
C ALA A 165 8.85 25.67 6.05
N GLY A 166 8.70 24.47 6.63
CA GLY A 166 7.41 23.84 6.96
C GLY A 166 6.62 23.33 5.75
N LYS A 167 7.25 23.20 4.58
CA LYS A 167 6.58 22.85 3.31
C LYS A 167 7.28 21.68 2.63
N ASP A 168 7.06 20.47 3.15
CA ASP A 168 7.51 19.26 2.48
C ASP A 168 6.88 19.18 1.06
N PRO A 169 7.69 19.24 -0.01
CA PRO A 169 7.18 19.24 -1.39
C PRO A 169 6.47 17.93 -1.72
N ARG A 170 6.80 16.82 -1.05
CA ARG A 170 6.08 15.54 -1.16
C ARG A 170 4.64 15.73 -0.69
N VAL A 171 4.42 16.32 0.48
CA VAL A 171 3.07 16.53 1.03
C VAL A 171 2.21 17.37 0.09
N LEU A 172 2.75 18.46 -0.47
CA LEU A 172 2.04 19.30 -1.43
C LEU A 172 1.68 18.52 -2.69
N MET A 173 2.62 17.75 -3.23
CA MET A 173 2.43 16.91 -4.41
C MET A 173 1.36 15.84 -4.16
N PHE A 174 1.47 15.06 -3.08
CA PHE A 174 0.51 14.03 -2.70
C PHE A 174 -0.89 14.62 -2.45
N SER A 175 -0.98 15.72 -1.69
CA SER A 175 -2.26 16.37 -1.40
C SER A 175 -2.93 16.92 -2.66
N PHE A 176 -2.14 17.53 -3.55
CA PHE A 176 -2.62 18.03 -4.83
C PHE A 176 -3.18 16.89 -5.71
N PHE A 177 -2.47 15.76 -5.79
CA PHE A 177 -2.93 14.61 -6.56
C PHE A 177 -4.18 13.96 -5.98
N LEU A 178 -4.21 13.75 -4.67
CA LEU A 178 -5.40 13.24 -3.99
C LEU A 178 -6.59 14.19 -4.23
N GLU A 179 -6.38 15.50 -4.10
CA GLU A 179 -7.43 16.48 -4.33
C GLU A 179 -7.91 16.50 -5.78
N ALA A 180 -7.01 16.49 -6.77
CA ALA A 180 -7.39 16.44 -8.17
C ALA A 180 -8.19 15.16 -8.48
N ALA A 181 -7.87 14.05 -7.83
CA ALA A 181 -8.62 12.81 -7.90
C ALA A 181 -10.00 12.87 -7.29
N TYR A 182 -10.11 13.52 -6.15
CA TYR A 182 -11.40 13.77 -5.54
C TYR A 182 -12.22 14.82 -6.34
N ARG A 183 -11.58 15.78 -7.01
CA ARG A 183 -12.23 16.81 -7.84
C ARG A 183 -12.71 16.29 -9.19
N GLY A 184 -11.99 15.38 -9.85
CA GLY A 184 -12.47 14.68 -11.05
C GLY A 184 -13.83 13.98 -10.82
N LYS A 185 -14.11 13.58 -9.58
CA LYS A 185 -15.42 13.02 -9.15
C LYS A 185 -16.55 14.04 -9.06
N ARG A 186 -16.27 15.35 -8.93
CA ARG A 186 -17.33 16.39 -8.80
C ARG A 186 -18.18 16.53 -10.07
N LEU A 187 -17.68 16.05 -11.22
CA LEU A 187 -18.44 15.87 -12.47
C LEU A 187 -19.48 14.72 -12.41
N PHE A 188 -19.49 13.89 -11.35
CA PHE A 188 -20.39 12.74 -11.14
C PHE A 188 -21.24 12.83 -9.86
N LYS A 189 -21.52 14.06 -9.41
CA LYS A 189 -22.21 14.37 -8.15
C LYS A 189 -23.60 13.74 -7.94
N ASN A 190 -24.14 13.03 -8.93
CA ASN A 190 -25.46 12.41 -8.86
C ASN A 190 -25.45 10.93 -8.43
N ILE A 191 -24.28 10.33 -8.11
CA ILE A 191 -24.21 8.89 -7.81
C ILE A 191 -23.77 8.53 -6.37
N HIS A 192 -22.86 9.21 -5.64
CA HIS A 192 -22.56 8.85 -4.22
C HIS A 192 -21.96 9.96 -3.31
N ASN A 193 -22.09 9.75 -1.99
CA ASN A 193 -21.79 10.67 -0.88
C ASN A 193 -20.43 10.31 -0.22
N ILE A 194 -19.33 10.99 -0.58
CA ILE A 194 -17.97 10.76 -0.03
C ILE A 194 -17.43 12.09 0.51
N GLN A 195 -17.08 12.14 1.79
CA GLN A 195 -16.42 13.30 2.43
C GLN A 195 -14.92 13.06 2.63
N ALA A 196 -14.10 14.01 2.19
CA ALA A 196 -12.63 13.98 2.04
C ALA A 196 -11.78 13.81 3.33
N LYS A 197 -12.36 13.53 4.51
CA LYS A 197 -11.69 13.71 5.81
C LYS A 197 -11.60 12.49 6.74
N SER A 198 -11.96 11.27 6.34
CA SER A 198 -11.89 10.08 7.20
C SER A 198 -10.83 9.08 6.71
N PRO A 199 -9.97 8.50 7.57
CA PRO A 199 -8.92 7.56 7.17
C PRO A 199 -9.35 6.12 7.42
N HIS A 200 -10.06 5.50 6.48
CA HIS A 200 -10.25 4.05 6.44
C HIS A 200 -10.21 3.64 4.98
N GLU A 201 -9.56 2.51 4.66
CA GLU A 201 -8.94 2.16 3.35
C GLU A 201 -9.85 1.57 2.27
N CYS A 202 -9.52 1.92 1.01
CA CYS A 202 -9.16 1.04 -0.12
C CYS A 202 -8.92 1.92 -1.37
N PHE A 203 -7.68 1.97 -1.91
CA PHE A 203 -7.50 2.17 -3.36
C PHE A 203 -6.17 1.66 -3.95
N PRO A 204 -6.20 0.48 -4.59
CA PRO A 204 -5.21 0.05 -5.58
C PRO A 204 -5.07 0.98 -6.79
N LEU A 205 -5.99 1.94 -7.00
CA LEU A 205 -5.97 2.78 -8.20
C LEU A 205 -4.82 3.80 -8.15
N PHE A 206 -4.58 4.47 -7.02
CA PHE A 206 -3.43 5.40 -6.94
C PHE A 206 -2.10 4.66 -6.84
N GLU A 207 -2.09 3.55 -6.11
CA GLU A 207 -0.93 2.67 -5.93
C GLU A 207 -0.47 2.09 -7.27
N ASN A 208 -1.39 1.68 -8.14
CA ASN A 208 -1.06 1.16 -9.47
C ASN A 208 -0.86 2.24 -10.52
N MET A 209 -1.33 3.48 -10.33
CA MET A 209 -1.12 4.52 -11.35
C MET A 209 0.29 5.14 -11.31
N GLY A 210 1.11 4.88 -10.29
CA GLY A 210 2.51 5.31 -10.21
C GLY A 210 2.75 6.84 -10.34
N ILE A 211 1.75 7.66 -10.05
CA ILE A 211 1.73 9.04 -10.54
C ILE A 211 2.66 9.98 -9.75
N PHE A 212 3.30 9.52 -8.68
CA PHE A 212 3.97 10.37 -7.70
C PHE A 212 5.36 10.80 -8.17
N LYS A 213 6.19 9.90 -8.72
CA LYS A 213 7.53 10.27 -9.24
C LYS A 213 7.61 10.48 -10.76
N ALA A 214 6.58 10.13 -11.53
CA ALA A 214 6.51 10.50 -12.95
C ALA A 214 6.55 12.03 -13.13
N TYR A 215 6.03 12.76 -12.15
CA TYR A 215 5.92 14.20 -12.15
C TYR A 215 7.23 14.95 -11.88
N GLN A 216 8.10 14.42 -11.00
CA GLN A 216 9.42 15.00 -10.73
C GLN A 216 10.29 15.09 -12.00
N GLY A 217 10.14 14.12 -12.93
CA GLY A 217 10.82 14.16 -14.24
C GLY A 217 10.27 15.23 -15.18
N ILE A 218 8.96 15.49 -15.15
CA ILE A 218 8.32 16.54 -15.97
C ILE A 218 8.66 17.94 -15.44
N SER A 219 8.86 18.09 -14.13
CA SER A 219 9.33 19.34 -13.52
C SER A 219 10.80 19.65 -13.79
N GLY A 220 11.58 18.71 -14.35
CA GLY A 220 13.01 18.87 -14.58
C GLY A 220 13.39 19.79 -15.74
N ASN A 221 12.52 20.08 -16.71
CA ASN A 221 12.87 20.96 -17.83
C ASN A 221 11.70 21.49 -18.69
N THR A 222 10.59 21.96 -18.10
CA THR A 222 9.43 22.46 -18.86
C THR A 222 8.91 23.83 -18.43
N GLY A 223 9.79 24.68 -17.88
CA GLY A 223 9.47 26.07 -17.51
C GLY A 223 8.65 26.83 -18.58
N PRO A 224 9.07 26.84 -19.86
CA PRO A 224 8.36 27.59 -20.91
C PRO A 224 6.96 27.06 -21.23
N TYR A 225 6.77 25.74 -21.27
CA TYR A 225 5.47 25.13 -21.56
C TYR A 225 4.48 25.29 -20.39
N ARG A 226 4.99 25.18 -19.15
CA ARG A 226 4.22 25.43 -17.92
C ARG A 226 3.67 26.85 -17.89
N ASP A 227 4.51 27.82 -18.20
CA ASP A 227 4.17 29.23 -18.14
C ASP A 227 3.22 29.63 -19.29
N TRP A 228 3.38 29.02 -20.47
CA TRP A 228 2.49 29.17 -21.63
C TRP A 228 1.05 28.67 -21.39
N VAL A 229 0.87 27.48 -20.79
CA VAL A 229 -0.49 26.95 -20.49
C VAL A 229 -1.14 27.72 -19.36
N ARG A 230 -0.36 28.12 -18.33
CA ARG A 230 -0.87 28.89 -17.18
C ARG A 230 -1.36 30.28 -17.61
N ALA A 231 -0.64 30.93 -18.54
CA ALA A 231 -1.03 32.21 -19.12
C ALA A 231 -2.34 32.14 -19.93
N ARG A 232 -2.68 30.99 -20.53
CA ARG A 232 -3.88 30.83 -21.38
C ARG A 232 -5.08 30.22 -20.69
N THR A 233 -4.87 29.39 -19.68
CA THR A 233 -5.96 28.61 -19.06
C THR A 233 -6.20 28.98 -17.60
N GLY A 234 -5.31 29.77 -16.98
CA GLY A 234 -5.31 30.04 -15.54
C GLY A 234 -5.05 28.80 -14.67
N LYS A 235 -4.83 27.63 -15.30
CA LYS A 235 -4.64 26.33 -14.64
C LYS A 235 -3.26 25.79 -14.97
N ASP A 236 -2.70 25.08 -14.00
CA ASP A 236 -1.43 24.42 -14.20
C ASP A 236 -1.61 23.25 -15.19
N PRO A 237 -0.83 23.14 -16.28
CA PRO A 237 -0.93 22.04 -17.25
C PRO A 237 -0.81 20.66 -16.61
N ARG A 238 -0.15 20.61 -15.46
CA ARG A 238 0.03 19.41 -14.68
C ARG A 238 -1.27 18.99 -13.95
N VAL A 239 -2.12 19.95 -13.58
CA VAL A 239 -3.52 19.71 -13.13
C VAL A 239 -4.34 19.15 -14.26
N LEU A 240 -4.19 19.70 -15.47
CA LEU A 240 -4.98 19.31 -16.65
C LEU A 240 -4.64 17.89 -17.11
N MET A 241 -3.35 17.56 -17.24
CA MET A 241 -2.89 16.21 -17.61
C MET A 241 -3.25 15.17 -16.56
N PHE A 242 -3.09 15.49 -15.27
CA PHE A 242 -3.45 14.57 -14.20
C PHE A 242 -4.97 14.39 -14.09
N SER A 243 -5.73 15.49 -14.14
CA SER A 243 -7.19 15.42 -14.19
C SER A 243 -7.65 14.59 -15.39
N PHE A 244 -6.97 14.69 -16.53
CA PHE A 244 -7.21 13.86 -17.71
C PHE A 244 -6.92 12.37 -17.47
N LEU A 245 -5.72 11.99 -17.00
CA LEU A 245 -5.34 10.59 -16.73
C LEU A 245 -6.23 9.90 -15.67
N LEU A 246 -6.75 10.71 -14.77
CA LEU A 246 -7.58 10.29 -13.66
C LEU A 246 -9.06 10.20 -14.03
N ASP A 247 -9.53 11.12 -14.88
CA ASP A 247 -10.83 11.04 -15.53
C ASP A 247 -10.89 9.80 -16.46
N VAL A 248 -9.79 9.50 -17.16
CA VAL A 248 -9.56 8.26 -17.93
C VAL A 248 -9.64 7.02 -17.02
N ALA A 249 -8.97 7.03 -15.86
CA ALA A 249 -8.96 5.91 -14.93
C ALA A 249 -10.30 5.67 -14.21
N LEU A 250 -11.08 6.73 -13.97
CA LEU A 250 -12.30 6.71 -13.16
C LEU A 250 -13.60 6.57 -13.98
N ARG A 251 -13.61 6.86 -15.29
CA ARG A 251 -14.85 6.75 -16.10
C ARG A 251 -15.09 5.37 -16.71
N GLY A 252 -14.07 4.51 -16.78
CA GLY A 252 -14.17 3.18 -17.39
C GLY A 252 -14.88 2.10 -16.56
N LYS A 253 -15.28 2.37 -15.31
CA LYS A 253 -15.96 1.38 -14.45
C LYS A 253 -17.18 1.99 -13.76
N ARG A 254 -18.37 1.43 -14.02
CA ARG A 254 -19.66 1.76 -13.38
C ARG A 254 -19.75 1.41 -11.88
N MET A 255 -18.65 0.97 -11.24
CA MET A 255 -18.68 0.23 -9.96
C MET A 255 -18.02 0.94 -8.75
N PHE A 256 -17.84 2.26 -8.78
CA PHE A 256 -17.18 3.01 -7.68
C PHE A 256 -18.08 3.32 -6.49
N LYS A 257 -18.76 2.30 -5.95
CA LYS A 257 -19.81 2.48 -4.93
C LYS A 257 -19.27 2.70 -3.51
N TYR A 258 -18.01 2.35 -3.22
CA TYR A 258 -17.46 2.35 -1.85
C TYR A 258 -15.97 2.74 -1.77
N ILE A 259 -15.63 3.92 -2.30
CA ILE A 259 -14.26 4.44 -2.19
C ILE A 259 -14.05 5.11 -0.84
N HIS A 260 -12.98 4.69 -0.20
CA HIS A 260 -12.48 5.04 1.11
C HIS A 260 -11.29 6.02 0.96
N ASN A 261 -11.20 7.07 1.79
CA ASN A 261 -10.21 8.14 1.57
C ASN A 261 -8.87 7.86 2.27
N VAL A 262 -7.77 8.03 1.53
CA VAL A 262 -6.42 8.11 2.07
C VAL A 262 -6.01 9.57 2.17
N GLN A 263 -5.29 9.92 3.24
CA GLN A 263 -4.70 11.25 3.42
C GLN A 263 -3.19 11.15 3.30
N ALA A 264 -2.54 12.18 2.75
CA ALA A 264 -1.09 12.17 2.64
C ALA A 264 -0.43 11.95 4.01
N LYS A 265 -0.94 12.64 5.04
CA LYS A 265 -0.45 12.58 6.42
C LYS A 265 -1.21 11.60 7.33
N SER A 266 -1.79 10.52 6.80
CA SER A 266 -2.29 9.42 7.63
C SER A 266 -1.28 8.27 7.73
N PRO A 267 -1.21 7.58 8.88
CA PRO A 267 -0.54 6.28 9.00
C PRO A 267 -0.99 5.32 7.89
N HIS A 268 -0.09 4.45 7.44
CA HIS A 268 -0.40 3.48 6.38
C HIS A 268 0.41 2.19 6.51
N GLU A 269 0.13 1.22 5.64
CA GLU A 269 0.75 -0.10 5.61
C GLU A 269 2.22 -0.10 5.19
N CYS A 270 3.00 -0.96 5.84
CA CYS A 270 4.44 -1.07 5.60
C CYS A 270 4.83 -1.79 4.31
N PHE A 271 3.94 -2.54 3.64
CA PHE A 271 4.31 -3.27 2.40
C PHE A 271 4.97 -2.38 1.33
N HIS A 272 4.67 -1.07 1.30
CA HIS A 272 5.33 -0.13 0.38
C HIS A 272 6.86 -0.04 0.57
N LEU A 273 7.36 -0.26 1.79
CA LEU A 273 8.80 -0.32 2.05
C LEU A 273 9.42 -1.63 1.55
N PHE A 274 8.62 -2.71 1.52
CA PHE A 274 9.04 -4.02 0.99
C PHE A 274 9.07 -4.05 -0.54
N ASP A 275 8.29 -3.20 -1.21
CA ASP A 275 8.40 -3.01 -2.66
C ASP A 275 9.84 -2.59 -3.06
N ASN A 276 10.53 -1.82 -2.22
CA ASN A 276 11.90 -1.36 -2.47
C ASN A 276 12.95 -2.48 -2.36
N ILE A 277 12.58 -3.66 -1.85
CA ILE A 277 13.43 -4.85 -1.76
C ILE A 277 12.89 -6.04 -2.56
N GLY A 278 11.89 -5.82 -3.43
CA GLY A 278 11.41 -6.87 -4.31
C GLY A 278 10.41 -7.83 -3.68
N ILE A 279 9.83 -7.50 -2.50
CA ILE A 279 8.71 -8.23 -1.90
C ILE A 279 7.43 -7.40 -2.06
N PHE A 280 6.76 -7.60 -3.19
CA PHE A 280 5.49 -6.99 -3.54
C PHE A 280 4.32 -7.77 -2.94
N LYS A 281 3.42 -7.10 -2.21
CA LYS A 281 2.21 -7.69 -1.62
C LYS A 281 1.02 -7.75 -2.59
N PHE A 282 0.80 -6.68 -3.35
CA PHE A 282 -0.39 -6.54 -4.21
C PHE A 282 -0.17 -6.96 -5.69
N TYR A 283 0.81 -7.81 -5.95
CA TYR A 283 1.12 -8.32 -7.29
C TYR A 283 -0.07 -9.02 -7.96
N GLN A 284 -0.95 -9.65 -7.17
CA GLN A 284 -2.16 -10.32 -7.65
C GLN A 284 -3.28 -9.38 -8.12
N GLY A 285 -3.16 -8.08 -7.84
CA GLY A 285 -4.20 -7.11 -8.17
C GLY A 285 -4.14 -6.57 -9.60
N VAL A 286 -3.09 -6.91 -10.33
CA VAL A 286 -2.74 -6.24 -11.60
C VAL A 286 -2.73 -7.19 -12.79
N ILE A 287 -2.48 -8.48 -12.55
CA ILE A 287 -2.36 -9.53 -13.56
C ILE A 287 -2.93 -10.86 -13.04
N GLY A 288 -3.22 -11.80 -13.92
CA GLY A 288 -3.62 -13.17 -13.59
C GLY A 288 -2.44 -14.14 -13.41
N ASN A 289 -1.33 -13.96 -14.13
CA ASN A 289 -0.18 -14.88 -14.10
C ASN A 289 0.77 -14.63 -12.91
N THR A 290 0.31 -14.94 -11.69
CA THR A 290 1.01 -14.55 -10.46
C THR A 290 1.72 -15.69 -9.74
N GLY A 291 1.44 -16.94 -10.14
CA GLY A 291 1.98 -18.16 -9.53
C GLY A 291 3.51 -18.18 -9.39
N PRO A 292 4.28 -17.95 -10.47
CA PRO A 292 5.74 -18.02 -10.38
C PRO A 292 6.35 -17.03 -9.39
N TYR A 293 5.77 -15.84 -9.25
CA TYR A 293 6.24 -14.85 -8.27
C TYR A 293 5.78 -15.20 -6.85
N ARG A 294 4.54 -15.67 -6.67
CA ARG A 294 4.05 -16.20 -5.39
C ARG A 294 4.97 -17.28 -4.86
N ASP A 295 5.31 -18.26 -5.69
CA ASP A 295 6.17 -19.38 -5.32
C ASP A 295 7.59 -18.90 -4.99
N TRP A 296 8.09 -17.91 -5.75
CA TRP A 296 9.36 -17.25 -5.45
C TRP A 296 9.35 -16.55 -4.08
N VAL A 297 8.28 -15.84 -3.70
CA VAL A 297 8.17 -15.20 -2.38
C VAL A 297 8.11 -16.26 -1.26
N ARG A 298 7.32 -17.33 -1.45
CA ARG A 298 7.19 -18.42 -0.47
C ARG A 298 8.47 -19.20 -0.24
N ALA A 299 9.34 -19.27 -1.25
CA ALA A 299 10.63 -19.93 -1.14
C ALA A 299 11.68 -19.12 -0.37
N ARG A 300 11.36 -17.90 0.11
CA ARG A 300 12.29 -17.10 0.91
C ARG A 300 12.59 -17.77 2.24
N THR A 301 13.87 -17.88 2.53
CA THR A 301 14.38 -18.35 3.82
C THR A 301 14.16 -17.31 4.92
N LYS A 302 14.25 -17.75 6.17
CA LYS A 302 14.20 -16.86 7.34
C LYS A 302 15.29 -15.78 7.23
N GLU A 303 16.51 -16.16 6.85
CA GLU A 303 17.67 -15.26 6.75
C GLU A 303 17.46 -14.18 5.68
N GLU A 304 16.88 -14.53 4.53
CA GLU A 304 16.52 -13.56 3.50
C GLU A 304 15.45 -12.58 3.99
N MET A 305 14.45 -13.07 4.74
CA MET A 305 13.43 -12.19 5.32
C MET A 305 13.99 -11.33 6.46
N VAL A 306 14.97 -11.80 7.24
CA VAL A 306 15.69 -10.95 8.20
C VAL A 306 16.33 -9.76 7.47
N GLU A 307 16.93 -9.98 6.30
CA GLU A 307 17.49 -8.89 5.50
C GLU A 307 16.40 -7.92 4.99
N ALA A 308 15.22 -8.42 4.63
CA ALA A 308 14.07 -7.58 4.31
C ALA A 308 13.65 -6.67 5.47
N TYR A 309 13.63 -7.22 6.69
CA TYR A 309 13.30 -6.44 7.88
C TYR A 309 14.41 -5.48 8.31
N ARG A 310 15.69 -5.81 8.08
CA ARG A 310 16.81 -4.85 8.27
C ARG A 310 16.66 -3.65 7.34
N PHE A 311 16.31 -3.90 6.08
CA PHE A 311 16.07 -2.83 5.13
C PHE A 311 14.79 -2.03 5.43
N HIS A 312 13.74 -2.69 5.92
CA HIS A 312 12.56 -2.01 6.48
C HIS A 312 12.96 -1.08 7.64
N ARG A 313 13.76 -1.55 8.60
CA ARG A 313 14.27 -0.76 9.74
C ARG A 313 15.05 0.47 9.27
N LEU A 314 15.95 0.27 8.33
CA LEU A 314 16.75 1.33 7.75
C LEU A 314 15.86 2.40 7.09
N GLN A 315 14.85 2.00 6.32
CA GLN A 315 13.93 2.95 5.68
C GLN A 315 13.11 3.73 6.71
N LEU A 316 12.67 3.08 7.80
CA LEU A 316 12.01 3.78 8.91
C LEU A 316 12.94 4.79 9.58
N GLN A 317 14.20 4.43 9.83
CA GLN A 317 15.18 5.36 10.40
C GLN A 317 15.40 6.58 9.49
N LEU A 318 15.48 6.39 8.17
CA LEU A 318 15.55 7.50 7.21
C LEU A 318 14.34 8.43 7.32
N ILE A 319 13.13 7.87 7.43
CA ILE A 319 11.89 8.65 7.60
C ILE A 319 11.91 9.41 8.93
N LEU A 320 12.24 8.75 10.03
CA LEU A 320 12.21 9.36 11.37
C LEU A 320 13.27 10.44 11.56
N LEU A 321 14.47 10.23 11.01
CA LEU A 321 15.54 11.24 11.00
C LEU A 321 15.16 12.46 10.17
N ALA A 322 14.53 12.26 9.00
CA ALA A 322 14.05 13.38 8.18
C ALA A 322 13.00 14.25 8.90
N ARG A 323 12.22 13.67 9.81
CA ARG A 323 11.23 14.40 10.61
C ARG A 323 11.80 15.12 11.84
N ASN A 324 13.08 14.92 12.16
CA ASN A 324 13.63 15.20 13.48
C ASN A 324 12.81 14.56 14.62
N SER A 325 12.13 13.44 14.34
CA SER A 325 11.27 12.71 15.30
C SER A 325 11.94 11.43 15.80
N ALA A 326 13.26 11.33 15.65
CA ALA A 326 14.08 10.25 16.19
C ALA A 326 14.33 10.46 17.71
N SER A 327 13.29 10.77 18.48
CA SER A 327 13.38 10.77 19.94
C SER A 327 13.17 9.35 20.46
N ASP A 328 13.97 8.96 21.45
CA ASP A 328 13.85 7.67 22.15
C ASP A 328 12.55 7.55 22.95
N ASP A 329 11.81 8.66 23.11
CA ASP A 329 10.56 8.72 23.88
C ASP A 329 9.31 8.28 23.10
N GLN A 330 9.41 8.08 21.78
CA GLN A 330 8.27 7.70 20.94
C GLN A 330 8.31 6.23 20.52
N HIS A 331 7.17 5.54 20.63
CA HIS A 331 7.03 4.20 20.05
C HIS A 331 6.59 4.28 18.60
N VAL A 332 7.33 3.59 17.73
CA VAL A 332 6.99 3.47 16.31
C VAL A 332 5.92 2.39 16.13
N ILE A 333 4.78 2.78 15.59
CA ILE A 333 3.69 1.89 15.19
C ILE A 333 3.82 1.59 13.71
N VAL A 334 3.88 0.31 13.38
CA VAL A 334 3.86 -0.21 12.01
C VAL A 334 2.74 -1.22 11.85
N LYS A 335 2.20 -1.32 10.65
CA LYS A 335 1.06 -2.19 10.36
C LYS A 335 1.21 -2.83 9.00
N ASP A 336 1.06 -4.14 8.95
CA ASP A 336 0.83 -4.89 7.71
C ASP A 336 0.38 -6.30 8.05
N SER A 337 -0.53 -6.88 7.25
CA SER A 337 -0.91 -8.29 7.39
C SER A 337 0.26 -9.25 7.12
N MET A 338 1.19 -8.89 6.23
CA MET A 338 2.36 -9.71 5.93
C MET A 338 3.28 -9.91 7.14
N HIS A 339 3.23 -9.02 8.12
CA HIS A 339 4.06 -9.12 9.33
C HIS A 339 3.77 -10.39 10.13
N GLY A 340 2.53 -10.88 10.11
CA GLY A 340 2.15 -12.13 10.80
C GLY A 340 2.85 -13.37 10.24
N VAL A 341 3.29 -13.33 8.98
CA VAL A 341 3.99 -14.45 8.31
C VAL A 341 5.46 -14.53 8.74
N TYR A 342 6.06 -13.41 9.15
CA TYR A 342 7.51 -13.27 9.29
C TYR A 342 7.93 -12.85 10.71
N LEU A 343 7.23 -13.32 11.74
CA LEU A 343 7.48 -12.98 13.14
C LEU A 343 8.91 -13.29 13.58
N ASP A 344 9.46 -14.43 13.14
CA ASP A 344 10.86 -14.81 13.31
C ASP A 344 11.86 -13.77 12.80
N ALA A 345 11.61 -13.23 11.62
CA ALA A 345 12.47 -12.23 11.01
C ALA A 345 12.32 -10.86 11.69
N ILE A 346 11.09 -10.52 12.12
CA ILE A 346 10.83 -9.31 12.91
C ILE A 346 11.64 -9.36 14.20
N LEU A 347 11.54 -10.43 14.99
CA LEU A 347 12.22 -10.51 16.29
C LEU A 347 13.75 -10.55 16.18
N ALA A 348 14.30 -11.04 15.06
CA ALA A 348 15.74 -10.96 14.80
C ALA A 348 16.22 -9.51 14.57
N VAL A 349 15.36 -8.61 14.09
CA VAL A 349 15.70 -7.21 13.78
C VAL A 349 15.22 -6.23 14.84
N TYR A 350 14.11 -6.55 15.49
CA TYR A 350 13.40 -5.82 16.53
C TYR A 350 13.16 -6.75 17.72
N PRO A 351 14.20 -7.05 18.51
CA PRO A 351 14.13 -8.02 19.60
C PRO A 351 13.23 -7.58 20.76
N ASP A 352 12.84 -6.31 20.78
CA ASP A 352 11.95 -5.67 21.73
C ASP A 352 10.55 -5.36 21.14
N ALA A 353 10.23 -5.90 19.96
CA ALA A 353 8.93 -5.69 19.32
C ALA A 353 7.76 -6.18 20.20
N MET A 354 6.68 -5.41 20.13
CA MET A 354 5.37 -5.69 20.73
C MET A 354 4.35 -5.93 19.63
N PHE A 355 3.50 -6.94 19.77
CA PHE A 355 2.56 -7.37 18.73
C PHE A 355 1.11 -7.17 19.17
N ILE A 356 0.40 -6.34 18.42
CA ILE A 356 -1.06 -6.23 18.51
C ILE A 356 -1.64 -7.11 17.42
N HIS A 357 -2.19 -8.26 17.82
CA HIS A 357 -2.82 -9.20 16.90
C HIS A 357 -4.33 -8.97 16.86
N THR A 358 -4.82 -8.39 15.77
CA THR A 358 -6.27 -8.29 15.54
C THR A 358 -6.78 -9.52 14.82
N TYR A 359 -7.85 -10.12 15.32
CA TYR A 359 -8.44 -11.32 14.74
C TYR A 359 -9.93 -11.14 14.40
N ARG A 360 -10.42 -11.92 13.44
CA ARG A 360 -11.81 -11.92 12.95
C ARG A 360 -12.16 -13.28 12.36
N ASN A 361 -13.45 -13.59 12.30
CA ASN A 361 -13.98 -14.73 11.55
C ASN A 361 -13.41 -14.76 10.11
N PRO A 362 -12.75 -15.88 9.72
CA PRO A 362 -12.04 -15.99 8.46
C PRO A 362 -12.96 -15.92 7.24
N CYS A 363 -14.19 -16.44 7.34
CA CYS A 363 -15.19 -16.33 6.26
C CYS A 363 -15.49 -14.86 5.96
N LYS A 364 -15.66 -14.02 7.00
CA LYS A 364 -15.92 -12.58 6.83
C LYS A 364 -14.71 -11.82 6.27
N SER A 365 -13.50 -12.10 6.76
CA SER A 365 -12.28 -11.41 6.31
C SER A 365 -11.95 -11.77 4.86
N LEU A 366 -11.91 -13.06 4.52
CA LEU A 366 -11.58 -13.56 3.18
C LEU A 366 -12.59 -13.09 2.11
N ALA A 367 -13.89 -13.13 2.42
CA ALA A 367 -14.90 -12.60 1.50
C ALA A 367 -14.74 -11.08 1.27
N SER A 368 -14.31 -10.35 2.30
CA SER A 368 -14.00 -8.91 2.18
C SER A 368 -12.77 -8.66 1.31
N VAL A 369 -11.74 -9.49 1.40
CA VAL A 369 -10.55 -9.41 0.53
C VAL A 369 -10.90 -9.74 -0.92
N CYS A 370 -11.69 -10.78 -1.16
CA CYS A 370 -12.13 -11.13 -2.52
C CYS A 370 -12.95 -10.01 -3.16
N SER A 371 -13.85 -9.38 -2.39
CA SER A 371 -14.60 -8.20 -2.81
C SER A 371 -13.69 -7.00 -3.11
N LEU A 372 -12.66 -6.77 -2.28
CA LEU A 372 -11.63 -5.76 -2.54
C LEU A 372 -10.98 -6.01 -3.91
N PHE A 373 -10.51 -7.23 -4.19
CA PHE A 373 -9.95 -7.56 -5.50
C PHE A 373 -10.98 -7.36 -6.63
N GLN A 374 -12.18 -7.93 -6.53
CA GLN A 374 -13.23 -7.80 -7.55
C GLN A 374 -13.48 -6.34 -7.98
N HIS A 375 -13.47 -5.41 -7.03
CA HIS A 375 -13.80 -4.02 -7.30
C HIS A 375 -12.60 -3.15 -7.70
N HIS A 376 -11.37 -3.54 -7.34
CA HIS A 376 -10.22 -2.62 -7.41
C HIS A 376 -9.08 -3.07 -8.33
N THR A 377 -9.08 -4.31 -8.79
CA THR A 377 -8.10 -4.77 -9.77
C THR A 377 -8.36 -4.21 -11.16
N THR A 378 -7.34 -4.28 -12.00
CA THR A 378 -7.35 -3.72 -13.36
C THR A 378 -7.27 -4.79 -14.44
N CYS A 379 -6.96 -6.03 -14.06
CA CYS A 379 -7.01 -7.21 -14.91
C CYS A 379 -8.41 -7.82 -14.93
N VAL A 380 -8.66 -8.63 -15.95
CA VAL A 380 -9.76 -9.60 -15.97
C VAL A 380 -9.23 -10.89 -15.35
N PHE A 381 -9.96 -11.47 -14.41
CA PHE A 381 -9.61 -12.72 -13.73
C PHE A 381 -10.89 -13.46 -13.39
N ASP A 382 -10.77 -14.77 -13.24
CA ASP A 382 -11.84 -15.60 -12.71
C ASP A 382 -11.96 -15.38 -11.20
N LEU A 383 -13.19 -15.13 -10.72
CA LEU A 383 -13.45 -14.84 -9.31
C LEU A 383 -13.20 -16.06 -8.42
N LYS A 384 -13.38 -17.28 -8.93
CA LYS A 384 -13.13 -18.52 -8.18
C LYS A 384 -11.64 -18.78 -8.04
N ASP A 385 -10.88 -18.55 -9.11
CA ASP A 385 -9.42 -18.61 -9.06
C ASP A 385 -8.88 -17.61 -8.04
N LYS A 386 -9.41 -16.38 -8.03
CA LYS A 386 -9.05 -15.37 -7.03
C LYS A 386 -9.44 -15.76 -5.62
N GLY A 387 -10.61 -16.38 -5.43
CA GLY A 387 -11.02 -16.94 -4.13
C GLY A 387 -9.98 -17.92 -3.60
N ARG A 388 -9.56 -18.89 -4.43
CA ARG A 388 -8.53 -19.87 -4.05
C ARG A 388 -7.19 -19.20 -3.72
N ASP A 389 -6.73 -18.27 -4.56
CA ASP A 389 -5.47 -17.54 -4.32
C ASP A 389 -5.47 -16.80 -2.97
N VAL A 390 -6.56 -16.12 -2.64
CA VAL A 390 -6.68 -15.32 -1.40
C VAL A 390 -6.71 -16.21 -0.16
N VAL A 391 -7.38 -17.36 -0.25
CA VAL A 391 -7.41 -18.35 0.84
C VAL A 391 -6.03 -18.97 1.07
N ASP A 392 -5.30 -19.24 -0.01
CA ASP A 392 -4.02 -19.91 0.07
C ASP A 392 -2.84 -18.98 0.36
N ASP A 393 -2.99 -17.66 0.19
CA ASP A 393 -1.91 -16.69 0.37
C ASP A 393 -1.88 -16.10 1.80
N PRO A 394 -0.88 -16.48 2.62
CA PRO A 394 -0.80 -16.03 4.00
C PRO A 394 -0.51 -14.53 4.13
N LEU A 395 -0.09 -13.84 3.05
CA LEU A 395 0.07 -12.39 3.06
C LEU A 395 -1.25 -11.65 3.34
N PHE A 396 -2.41 -12.28 3.11
CA PHE A 396 -3.72 -11.68 3.37
C PHE A 396 -4.37 -12.15 4.67
N HIS A 397 -4.15 -13.38 5.11
CA HIS A 397 -4.83 -13.91 6.30
C HIS A 397 -3.91 -14.24 7.48
N ALA A 398 -2.64 -14.63 7.28
CA ALA A 398 -1.57 -14.88 8.28
C ALA A 398 -1.92 -15.63 9.60
N GLY A 399 -3.17 -16.01 9.86
CA GLY A 399 -3.64 -16.43 11.17
C GLY A 399 -3.09 -17.78 11.60
N ASN A 400 -2.90 -18.69 10.62
CA ASN A 400 -2.28 -19.98 10.87
C ASN A 400 -0.79 -19.81 11.16
N GLU A 401 -0.11 -18.94 10.43
CA GLU A 401 1.32 -18.65 10.57
C GLU A 401 1.63 -18.00 11.93
N ILE A 402 0.80 -17.04 12.35
CA ILE A 402 0.89 -16.41 13.68
C ILE A 402 0.72 -17.46 14.78
N LEU A 403 -0.28 -18.34 14.63
CA LEU A 403 -0.56 -19.36 15.63
C LEU A 403 0.54 -20.42 15.71
N GLU A 404 1.04 -20.89 14.56
CA GLU A 404 2.17 -21.81 14.49
C GLU A 404 3.41 -21.23 15.16
N PHE A 405 3.73 -19.96 14.87
CA PHE A 405 4.82 -19.25 15.53
C PHE A 405 4.67 -19.25 17.06
N ARG A 406 3.49 -18.89 17.58
CA ARG A 406 3.23 -18.82 19.03
C ARG A 406 3.28 -20.19 19.70
N LYS A 407 2.75 -21.23 19.04
CA LYS A 407 2.85 -22.63 19.52
C LYS A 407 4.31 -23.08 19.64
N ASN A 408 5.16 -22.67 18.71
CA ASN A 408 6.58 -23.02 18.69
C ASN A 408 7.46 -22.13 19.62
N HIS A 409 6.95 -20.97 20.04
CA HIS A 409 7.68 -20.00 20.86
C HIS A 409 6.85 -19.49 22.06
N PRO A 410 6.45 -20.37 23.00
CA PRO A 410 5.63 -20.00 24.15
C PRO A 410 6.30 -18.96 25.07
N ASP A 411 7.63 -18.88 25.06
CA ASP A 411 8.42 -17.88 25.78
C ASP A 411 8.21 -16.45 25.23
N GLN A 412 7.74 -16.31 23.99
CA GLN A 412 7.50 -15.01 23.35
C GLN A 412 6.07 -14.48 23.54
N GLU A 413 5.19 -15.24 24.19
CA GLU A 413 3.76 -14.94 24.36
C GLU A 413 3.50 -13.61 25.12
N HIS A 414 4.43 -13.20 25.98
CA HIS A 414 4.37 -11.93 26.69
C HIS A 414 4.31 -10.70 25.75
N ARG A 415 4.76 -10.84 24.50
CA ARG A 415 4.79 -9.76 23.49
C ARG A 415 3.46 -9.54 22.77
N PHE A 416 2.51 -10.46 22.89
CA PHE A 416 1.26 -10.44 22.13
C PHE A 416 0.10 -9.91 22.95
N VAL A 417 -0.69 -9.02 22.34
CA VAL A 417 -2.04 -8.66 22.79
C VAL A 417 -3.03 -8.98 21.68
N ASP A 418 -4.05 -9.77 22.01
CA ASP A 418 -5.08 -10.20 21.05
C ASP A 418 -6.32 -9.31 21.15
N ILE A 419 -6.75 -8.77 20.01
CA ILE A 419 -7.87 -7.84 19.90
C ILE A 419 -8.92 -8.41 18.95
N ASP A 420 -10.07 -8.80 19.50
CA ASP A 420 -11.24 -9.18 18.71
C ASP A 420 -11.75 -7.98 17.90
N TYR A 421 -11.90 -8.16 16.60
CA TYR A 421 -12.50 -7.17 15.71
C TYR A 421 -13.88 -6.70 16.18
N GLU A 422 -14.76 -7.61 16.61
CA GLU A 422 -16.13 -7.25 17.00
C GLU A 422 -16.10 -6.44 18.33
N HIS A 423 -15.20 -6.78 19.25
CA HIS A 423 -14.95 -5.97 20.46
C HIS A 423 -14.36 -4.59 20.14
N LEU A 424 -13.32 -4.50 19.30
CA LEU A 424 -12.70 -3.24 18.87
C LEU A 424 -13.72 -2.29 18.27
N VAL A 425 -14.65 -2.83 17.49
CA VAL A 425 -15.74 -2.09 16.88
C VAL A 425 -16.72 -1.56 17.92
N ARG A 426 -17.12 -2.42 18.87
CA ARG A 426 -18.13 -2.09 19.88
C ARG A 426 -17.59 -1.13 20.94
N SER A 427 -16.35 -1.33 21.36
CA SER A 427 -15.72 -0.63 22.48
C SER A 427 -14.25 -0.27 22.17
N PRO A 428 -13.98 0.65 21.23
CA PRO A 428 -12.60 0.97 20.81
C PRO A 428 -11.67 1.36 21.97
N MET A 429 -12.16 2.16 22.91
CA MET A 429 -11.36 2.62 24.04
C MET A 429 -11.04 1.51 25.04
N ASP A 430 -11.89 0.48 25.15
CA ASP A 430 -11.60 -0.66 26.02
C ASP A 430 -10.47 -1.51 25.42
N SER A 431 -10.47 -1.69 24.10
CA SER A 431 -9.35 -2.32 23.38
C SER A 431 -8.05 -1.52 23.50
N VAL A 432 -8.12 -0.18 23.46
CA VAL A 432 -6.94 0.68 23.73
C VAL A 432 -6.41 0.44 25.14
N ARG A 433 -7.26 0.47 26.17
CA ARG A 433 -6.81 0.22 27.55
C ARG A 433 -6.17 -1.16 27.71
N GLN A 434 -6.77 -2.20 27.13
CA GLN A 434 -6.20 -3.55 27.11
C GLN A 434 -4.79 -3.59 26.51
N ILE A 435 -4.55 -2.87 25.40
CA ILE A 435 -3.24 -2.77 24.76
C ILE A 435 -2.23 -2.07 25.68
N TYR A 436 -2.61 -0.93 26.26
CA TYR A 436 -1.73 -0.14 27.12
C TYR A 436 -1.38 -0.90 28.40
N ASP A 437 -2.37 -1.53 29.04
CA ASP A 437 -2.18 -2.36 30.24
C ASP A 437 -1.25 -3.55 29.96
N LYS A 438 -1.47 -4.27 28.84
CA LYS A 438 -0.65 -5.44 28.48
C LYS A 438 0.81 -5.08 28.23
N PHE A 439 1.08 -3.90 27.67
CA PHE A 439 2.43 -3.44 27.37
C PHE A 439 3.03 -2.52 28.44
N GLY A 440 2.32 -2.27 29.54
CA GLY A 440 2.78 -1.38 30.60
C GLY A 440 3.00 0.07 30.14
N LEU A 441 2.20 0.53 29.16
CA LEU A 441 2.27 1.88 28.60
C LEU A 441 1.33 2.81 29.37
N ASP A 442 1.75 4.06 29.58
CA ASP A 442 0.89 5.08 30.20
C ASP A 442 -0.07 5.71 29.17
N LEU A 443 -1.38 5.59 29.44
CA LEU A 443 -2.41 6.24 28.63
C LEU A 443 -2.71 7.62 29.21
N SER A 444 -1.99 8.64 28.73
CA SER A 444 -2.22 10.01 29.18
C SER A 444 -3.65 10.51 28.90
N GLU A 445 -4.14 11.41 29.75
CA GLU A 445 -5.45 12.06 29.56
C GLU A 445 -5.55 12.76 28.19
N GLN A 446 -4.45 13.38 27.73
CA GLN A 446 -4.39 14.03 26.42
C GLN A 446 -4.58 13.01 25.27
N ALA A 447 -3.93 11.85 25.35
CA ALA A 447 -4.07 10.79 24.36
C ALA A 447 -5.51 10.25 24.35
N GLU A 448 -6.09 9.99 25.52
CA GLU A 448 -7.46 9.49 25.64
C GLU A 448 -8.48 10.47 25.04
N VAL A 449 -8.33 11.78 25.27
CA VAL A 449 -9.21 12.81 24.67
C VAL A 449 -9.12 12.79 23.15
N LYS A 450 -7.91 12.81 22.57
CA LYS A 450 -7.72 12.80 21.11
C LYS A 450 -8.26 11.52 20.46
N MET A 451 -8.09 10.38 21.12
CA MET A 451 -8.64 9.10 20.65
C MET A 451 -10.16 9.12 20.64
N LYS A 452 -10.80 9.63 21.70
CA LYS A 452 -12.27 9.77 21.77
C LYS A 452 -12.81 10.71 20.70
N GLU A 453 -12.12 11.83 20.44
CA GLU A 453 -12.46 12.75 19.35
C GLU A 453 -12.36 12.05 17.99
N TYR A 454 -11.26 11.33 17.74
CA TYR A 454 -11.07 10.57 16.52
C TYR A 454 -12.18 9.52 16.30
N ILE A 455 -12.56 8.77 17.34
CA ILE A 455 -13.66 7.79 17.29
C ILE A 455 -14.98 8.48 16.90
N LYS A 456 -15.28 9.64 17.50
CA LYS A 456 -16.49 10.41 17.21
C LYS A 456 -16.55 10.90 15.77
N GLU A 457 -15.42 11.31 15.19
CA GLU A 457 -15.34 11.79 13.81
C GLU A 457 -15.36 10.66 12.76
N ASN A 458 -15.00 9.45 13.18
CA ASN A 458 -14.84 8.28 12.33
C ASN A 458 -15.74 7.10 12.78
N PRO A 459 -17.07 7.27 12.85
CA PRO A 459 -17.98 6.19 13.23
C PRO A 459 -17.88 5.00 12.27
N GLN A 460 -17.93 3.79 12.80
CA GLN A 460 -17.94 2.57 11.99
C GLN A 460 -19.19 2.52 11.08
N ASN A 461 -19.07 1.95 9.88
CA ASN A 461 -20.14 1.90 8.86
C ASN A 461 -20.64 3.28 8.37
N LYS A 462 -19.89 4.37 8.58
CA LYS A 462 -20.18 5.70 8.00
C LYS A 462 -20.48 5.67 6.49
N TYR A 463 -20.01 4.63 5.79
CA TYR A 463 -20.13 4.43 4.34
C TYR A 463 -20.98 3.20 3.95
N GLY A 464 -21.67 2.56 4.90
CA GLY A 464 -22.55 1.40 4.69
C GLY A 464 -22.02 0.08 5.26
N ARG A 465 -22.91 -0.92 5.36
CA ARG A 465 -22.57 -2.31 5.71
C ARG A 465 -22.40 -3.12 4.42
N HIS A 466 -21.29 -3.83 4.30
CA HIS A 466 -21.10 -4.81 3.22
C HIS A 466 -21.62 -6.17 3.67
N HIS A 467 -22.57 -6.73 2.91
CA HIS A 467 -22.92 -8.14 3.01
C HIS A 467 -21.97 -8.88 2.08
N TYR A 468 -21.15 -9.75 2.65
CA TYR A 468 -20.18 -10.52 1.88
C TYR A 468 -20.75 -11.92 1.62
N ASN A 469 -20.73 -12.35 0.36
CA ASN A 469 -21.10 -13.68 -0.07
C ASN A 469 -19.84 -14.39 -0.58
N LEU A 470 -19.59 -15.62 -0.11
CA LEU A 470 -18.46 -16.46 -0.52
C LEU A 470 -18.68 -17.15 -1.87
N GLU A 471 -19.94 -17.41 -2.23
CA GLU A 471 -20.35 -18.17 -3.41
C GLU A 471 -19.76 -17.64 -4.74
N PRO A 472 -19.75 -16.31 -5.02
CA PRO A 472 -19.17 -15.80 -6.27
C PRO A 472 -17.67 -16.08 -6.42
N TYR A 473 -16.99 -16.29 -5.29
CA TYR A 473 -15.55 -16.59 -5.23
C TYR A 473 -15.27 -18.09 -5.17
N GLY A 474 -16.30 -18.94 -5.34
CA GLY A 474 -16.16 -20.40 -5.30
C GLY A 474 -15.69 -20.93 -3.96
N LEU A 475 -15.84 -20.16 -2.88
CA LEU A 475 -15.43 -20.52 -1.53
C LEU A 475 -16.63 -21.10 -0.77
N LYS A 476 -16.38 -22.13 0.04
CA LYS A 476 -17.36 -22.69 0.97
C LYS A 476 -16.94 -22.47 2.40
N GLU A 477 -17.91 -22.25 3.27
CA GLU A 477 -17.64 -22.00 4.68
C GLU A 477 -16.92 -23.20 5.31
N GLU A 478 -17.31 -24.44 4.99
CA GLU A 478 -16.73 -25.66 5.57
C GLU A 478 -15.25 -25.82 5.20
N GLU A 479 -14.88 -25.48 3.97
CA GLU A 479 -13.50 -25.53 3.48
C GLU A 479 -12.62 -24.49 4.19
N ILE A 480 -13.17 -23.30 4.45
CA ILE A 480 -12.49 -22.26 5.23
C ILE A 480 -12.36 -22.67 6.69
N PHE A 481 -13.41 -23.25 7.28
CA PHE A 481 -13.36 -23.75 8.65
C PHE A 481 -12.28 -24.80 8.82
N GLU A 482 -12.22 -25.79 7.93
CA GLU A 482 -11.20 -26.85 8.00
C GLU A 482 -9.79 -26.27 7.96
N LYS A 483 -9.54 -25.33 7.04
CA LYS A 483 -8.22 -24.72 6.86
C LYS A 483 -7.80 -23.83 8.03
N PHE A 484 -8.74 -23.16 8.69
CA PHE A 484 -8.48 -22.22 9.78
C PHE A 484 -8.95 -22.76 11.14
N ARG A 485 -9.17 -24.07 11.28
CA ARG A 485 -9.74 -24.69 12.48
C ARG A 485 -8.98 -24.29 13.74
N ASP A 486 -7.68 -24.52 13.74
CA ASP A 486 -6.81 -24.20 14.88
C ASP A 486 -6.88 -22.72 15.27
N TYR A 487 -6.94 -21.81 14.29
CA TYR A 487 -7.09 -20.37 14.50
C TYR A 487 -8.47 -20.03 15.10
N ILE A 488 -9.54 -20.62 14.56
CA ILE A 488 -10.91 -20.40 15.06
C ILE A 488 -11.03 -20.88 16.51
N GLU A 489 -10.53 -22.08 16.80
CA GLU A 489 -10.57 -22.68 18.14
C GLU A 489 -9.72 -21.89 19.14
N TYR A 490 -8.48 -21.53 18.77
CA TYR A 490 -7.56 -20.81 19.66
C TYR A 490 -8.13 -19.46 20.12
N PHE A 491 -8.77 -18.71 19.21
CA PHE A 491 -9.35 -17.40 19.51
C PHE A 491 -10.83 -17.44 19.89
N ASN A 492 -11.41 -18.65 20.05
CA ASN A 492 -12.83 -18.88 20.35
C ASN A 492 -13.77 -18.05 19.46
N ILE A 493 -13.49 -18.06 18.15
CA ILE A 493 -14.21 -17.26 17.17
C ILE A 493 -15.57 -17.91 16.93
N GLN A 494 -16.65 -17.13 17.09
CA GLN A 494 -17.98 -17.58 16.70
C GLN A 494 -18.04 -17.81 15.19
N TYR A 495 -18.25 -19.07 14.83
CA TYR A 495 -18.39 -19.54 13.45
C TYR A 495 -19.85 -19.53 13.03
#